data_AF-D7DXZ8-F1
#
_entry.id   AF-D7DXZ8-F1
#
_cell.length_a   1.000
_cell.length_b   1.000
_cell.length_c   1.000
_cell.angle_alpha   90.00
_cell.angle_beta   90.00
_cell.angle_gamma   90.00
#
_symmetry.space_group_name_H-M   'P 1'
#
loop_
_entity.id
_entity.type
_entity.pdbx_description
1 polymer ?
#
loop_
_entity_poly.entity_id
_entity_poly.type
_entity_poly.pdbx_seq_one_letter_code
_entity_poly.pdbx_strand_id
1 'polypeptide(L)'
;MIQLKNLLENNANRKVEPYTITAIIDSALCVGVGGSSGSLADKPIVRNAENNLLIPGSQIKGRVRHECEKLLRGLKWAISESPNAEKMVIRRDNAPAKFQRNEYEIPGYEHTYHCLISQVFGDPILPSRVIFDDLICTEDPENLPEIIRPGLTINRRRRTGEEKKLYFLETSPANAELKFQGQIHIQPTLTPERPDYAKVLIFAGLKQIYALGGSKSAGLGWLHWKLGELNNELINMNLKEIWQFLAKGEMK
;
A
#
# COMPACT_ATOMS: atom_id res chain seq x y z
N MET A 1 -28.28 9.55 18.39
CA MET A 1 -27.04 10.04 19.03
C MET A 1 -26.26 8.81 19.52
N ILE A 2 -25.28 8.34 18.75
CA ILE A 2 -24.49 7.13 19.12
C ILE A 2 -23.57 7.56 20.27
N GLN A 3 -23.80 7.03 21.47
CA GLN A 3 -22.94 7.31 22.62
C GLN A 3 -21.59 6.60 22.46
N LEU A 4 -20.49 7.34 22.70
CA LEU A 4 -19.11 6.85 22.62
C LEU A 4 -18.89 5.57 23.44
N LYS A 5 -19.65 5.42 24.53
CA LYS A 5 -19.64 4.24 25.41
C LYS A 5 -20.09 2.96 24.69
N ASN A 6 -21.11 3.04 23.84
CA ASN A 6 -21.60 1.89 23.06
C ASN A 6 -20.61 1.46 21.96
N LEU A 7 -19.77 2.38 21.48
CA LEU A 7 -18.67 2.06 20.55
C LEU A 7 -17.52 1.34 21.25
N LEU A 8 -17.18 1.74 22.49
CA LEU A 8 -16.14 1.08 23.29
C LEU A 8 -16.56 -0.33 23.72
N GLU A 9 -17.82 -0.52 24.12
CA GLU A 9 -18.36 -1.83 24.53
C GLU A 9 -18.43 -2.82 23.34
N ASN A 10 -18.83 -2.36 22.15
CA ASN A 10 -18.85 -3.20 20.93
C ASN A 10 -17.44 -3.52 20.39
N ASN A 11 -16.44 -2.68 20.67
CA ASN A 11 -15.06 -2.88 20.21
C ASN A 11 -14.19 -3.69 21.18
N ALA A 12 -14.59 -3.86 22.44
CA ALA A 12 -13.83 -4.63 23.44
C ALA A 12 -13.61 -6.10 23.03
N ASN A 13 -14.48 -6.67 22.18
CA ASN A 13 -14.37 -8.04 21.66
C ASN A 13 -13.75 -8.14 20.25
N ARG A 14 -13.39 -7.02 19.61
CA ARG A 14 -12.71 -7.00 18.30
C ARG A 14 -11.26 -6.57 18.47
N LYS A 15 -10.45 -7.40 19.13
CA LYS A 15 -8.99 -7.21 19.12
C LYS A 15 -8.49 -7.42 17.69
N VAL A 16 -8.10 -6.33 17.04
CA VAL A 16 -7.35 -6.39 15.78
C VAL A 16 -5.89 -6.58 16.15
N GLU A 17 -5.34 -7.74 15.84
CA GLU A 17 -3.91 -7.99 16.03
C GLU A 17 -3.11 -7.25 14.96
N PRO A 18 -2.15 -6.40 15.35
CA PRO A 18 -1.26 -5.76 14.39
C PRO A 18 -0.26 -6.77 13.85
N TYR A 19 0.09 -6.65 12.58
CA TYR A 19 1.15 -7.43 11.94
C TYR A 19 2.34 -6.53 11.64
N THR A 20 3.48 -6.82 12.26
CA THR A 20 4.74 -6.14 11.99
C THR A 20 5.26 -6.49 10.61
N ILE A 21 5.59 -5.45 9.83
CA ILE A 21 6.28 -5.56 8.55
C ILE A 21 7.58 -4.79 8.59
N THR A 22 8.61 -5.33 7.95
CA THR A 22 9.90 -4.65 7.80
C THR A 22 10.32 -4.63 6.34
N ALA A 23 10.55 -3.44 5.79
CA ALA A 23 11.22 -3.24 4.52
C ALA A 23 12.72 -3.07 4.76
N ILE A 24 13.53 -3.92 4.13
CA ILE A 24 15.00 -3.86 4.19
C ILE A 24 15.47 -3.27 2.87
N ILE A 25 16.06 -2.09 2.93
CA ILE A 25 16.40 -1.28 1.76
C ILE A 25 17.77 -1.70 1.21
N ASP A 26 17.78 -2.31 0.04
CA ASP A 26 18.99 -2.83 -0.63
C ASP A 26 19.77 -1.72 -1.36
N SER A 27 19.07 -0.67 -1.81
CA SER A 27 19.66 0.47 -2.53
C SER A 27 19.15 1.79 -1.98
N ALA A 28 19.90 2.88 -2.16
CA ALA A 28 19.52 4.18 -1.63
C ALA A 28 18.05 4.54 -1.91
N LEU A 29 17.33 4.89 -0.84
CA LEU A 29 15.92 5.20 -0.86
C LEU A 29 15.71 6.68 -1.15
N CYS A 30 14.72 7.00 -1.99
CA CYS A 30 14.27 8.36 -2.25
C CYS A 30 12.76 8.42 -2.07
N VAL A 31 12.28 8.84 -0.91
CA VAL A 31 10.85 9.13 -0.69
C VAL A 31 10.72 10.63 -0.54
N GLY A 32 10.35 11.30 -1.63
CA GLY A 32 10.19 12.75 -1.64
C GLY A 32 8.77 13.19 -1.33
N VAL A 33 8.62 14.20 -0.48
CA VAL A 33 7.40 15.03 -0.44
C VAL A 33 7.59 16.18 -1.45
N GLY A 34 6.57 16.46 -2.26
CA GLY A 34 6.59 17.66 -3.10
C GLY A 34 6.45 18.89 -2.20
N GLY A 35 7.54 19.61 -1.98
CA GLY A 35 7.56 20.80 -1.13
C GLY A 35 8.94 21.03 -0.52
N SER A 36 9.40 22.28 -0.55
CA SER A 36 10.72 22.69 -0.09
C SER A 36 10.78 22.72 1.44
N SER A 37 11.07 21.58 2.06
CA SER A 37 11.35 21.51 3.49
C SER A 37 12.86 21.51 3.72
N GLY A 38 13.46 22.71 3.78
CA GLY A 38 14.77 23.01 4.39
C GLY A 38 16.04 22.41 3.76
N SER A 39 15.93 21.40 2.90
CA SER A 39 17.04 20.74 2.21
C SER A 39 17.46 21.50 0.97
N LEU A 40 18.76 21.42 0.62
CA LEU A 40 19.28 21.91 -0.67
C LEU A 40 18.79 21.08 -1.87
N ALA A 41 18.10 19.96 -1.62
CA ALA A 41 17.52 19.10 -2.64
C ALA A 41 16.14 19.58 -3.12
N ASP A 42 15.88 19.45 -4.42
CA ASP A 42 14.55 19.69 -5.00
C ASP A 42 13.52 18.67 -4.50
N LYS A 43 14.00 17.50 -4.05
CA LYS A 43 13.20 16.42 -3.46
C LYS A 43 13.86 15.94 -2.16
N PRO A 44 13.54 16.55 -1.01
CA PRO A 44 14.01 16.10 0.29
C PRO A 44 13.40 14.74 0.66
N ILE A 45 14.13 13.94 1.43
CA ILE A 45 13.60 12.68 1.95
C ILE A 45 12.64 12.95 3.13
N VAL A 46 11.58 12.14 3.28
CA VAL A 46 10.60 12.35 4.37
C VAL A 46 11.19 11.96 5.72
N ARG A 47 10.97 12.81 6.71
CA ARG A 47 11.35 12.59 8.12
C ARG A 47 10.19 12.89 9.07
N ASN A 48 10.18 12.25 10.24
CA ASN A 48 9.23 12.56 11.31
C ASN A 48 9.75 13.74 12.16
N ALA A 49 8.99 14.11 13.21
CA ALA A 49 9.40 15.16 14.14
C ALA A 49 10.68 14.85 14.94
N GLU A 50 11.08 13.57 15.01
CA GLU A 50 12.28 13.06 15.68
C GLU A 50 13.47 12.94 14.69
N ASN A 51 13.30 13.41 13.45
CA ASN A 51 14.30 13.36 12.36
C ASN A 51 14.56 11.96 11.76
N ASN A 52 13.83 10.93 12.18
CA ASN A 52 13.89 9.59 11.60
C ASN A 52 13.36 9.59 10.17
N LEU A 53 14.10 8.94 9.27
CA LEU A 53 13.60 8.63 7.94
C LEU A 53 12.32 7.80 8.04
N LEU A 54 11.31 8.15 7.24
CA LEU A 54 10.06 7.38 7.19
C LEU A 54 9.57 7.13 5.78
N ILE A 55 8.82 6.04 5.62
CA ILE A 55 8.02 5.76 4.43
C ILE A 55 6.55 5.92 4.84
N PRO A 56 5.79 6.86 4.26
CA PRO A 56 4.41 7.08 4.66
C PRO A 56 3.55 5.83 4.45
N GLY A 57 2.73 5.49 5.43
CA GLY A 57 1.77 4.38 5.39
C GLY A 57 0.79 4.52 4.24
N SER A 58 0.44 5.75 3.87
CA SER A 58 -0.37 6.05 2.69
C SER A 58 0.29 5.61 1.37
N GLN A 59 1.62 5.77 1.23
CA GLN A 59 2.35 5.30 0.05
C GLN A 59 2.39 3.78 0.00
N ILE A 60 2.59 3.12 1.15
CA ILE A 60 2.62 1.66 1.23
C ILE A 60 1.24 1.09 0.94
N LYS A 61 0.20 1.60 1.58
CA LYS A 61 -1.19 1.23 1.33
C LYS A 61 -1.54 1.38 -0.14
N GLY A 62 -1.19 2.50 -0.77
CA GLY A 62 -1.42 2.75 -2.19
C GLY A 62 -0.66 1.77 -3.10
N ARG A 63 0.58 1.46 -2.77
CA ARG A 63 1.40 0.48 -3.51
C ARG A 63 0.88 -0.94 -3.38
N VAL A 64 0.57 -1.37 -2.16
CA VAL A 64 0.00 -2.70 -1.91
C VAL A 64 -1.36 -2.82 -2.58
N ARG A 65 -2.22 -1.79 -2.50
CA ARG A 65 -3.49 -1.74 -3.23
C ARG A 65 -3.25 -1.98 -4.73
N HIS A 66 -2.35 -1.23 -5.34
CA HIS A 66 -2.04 -1.34 -6.77
C HIS A 66 -1.58 -2.75 -7.18
N GLU A 67 -0.69 -3.39 -6.40
CA GLU A 67 -0.26 -4.76 -6.69
C GLU A 67 -1.40 -5.78 -6.49
N CYS A 68 -2.22 -5.62 -5.45
CA CYS A 68 -3.42 -6.44 -5.25
C CYS A 68 -4.43 -6.27 -6.41
N GLU A 69 -4.61 -5.06 -6.94
CA GLU A 69 -5.47 -4.85 -8.10
C GLU A 69 -4.93 -5.57 -9.35
N LYS A 70 -3.60 -5.56 -9.57
CA LYS A 70 -2.99 -6.32 -10.67
C LYS A 70 -3.22 -7.81 -10.53
N LEU A 71 -3.05 -8.36 -9.32
CA LEU A 71 -3.32 -9.76 -9.01
C LEU A 71 -4.77 -10.13 -9.33
N LEU A 72 -5.74 -9.35 -8.81
CA LEU A 72 -7.16 -9.61 -9.02
C LEU A 72 -7.59 -9.44 -10.48
N ARG A 73 -7.04 -8.46 -11.21
CA ARG A 73 -7.24 -8.32 -12.67
C ARG A 73 -6.67 -9.51 -13.43
N GLY A 74 -5.51 -10.04 -13.01
CA GLY A 74 -4.93 -11.27 -13.53
C GLY A 74 -5.88 -12.47 -13.37
N LEU A 75 -6.54 -12.55 -12.22
CA LEU A 75 -7.60 -13.52 -11.91
C LEU A 75 -8.97 -13.16 -12.52
N LYS A 76 -9.04 -12.19 -13.43
CA LYS A 76 -10.25 -11.77 -14.16
C LYS A 76 -11.39 -11.17 -13.33
N TRP A 77 -11.13 -10.76 -12.09
CA TRP A 77 -12.10 -9.97 -11.32
C TRP A 77 -12.23 -8.55 -11.89
N ALA A 78 -13.46 -8.03 -11.90
CA ALA A 78 -13.71 -6.63 -12.22
C ALA A 78 -13.30 -5.74 -11.04
N ILE A 79 -12.47 -4.74 -11.32
CA ILE A 79 -11.92 -3.81 -10.32
C ILE A 79 -12.31 -2.39 -10.71
N SER A 80 -12.76 -1.60 -9.73
CA SER A 80 -13.13 -0.20 -9.96
C SER A 80 -11.91 0.68 -10.28
N GLU A 81 -12.12 1.80 -10.96
CA GLU A 81 -11.02 2.67 -11.42
C GLU A 81 -10.60 3.66 -10.33
N SER A 82 -9.55 3.32 -9.58
CA SER A 82 -8.90 4.22 -8.61
C SER A 82 -7.93 5.20 -9.32
N PRO A 83 -7.73 6.45 -8.82
CA PRO A 83 -8.27 7.06 -7.61
C PRO A 83 -9.52 7.94 -7.82
N ASN A 84 -10.22 7.83 -8.95
CA ASN A 84 -11.39 8.68 -9.21
C ASN A 84 -12.59 8.21 -8.37
N ALA A 85 -13.01 9.03 -7.42
CA ALA A 85 -14.11 8.72 -6.49
C ALA A 85 -15.41 8.31 -7.22
N GLU A 86 -15.78 9.00 -8.30
CA GLU A 86 -17.01 8.73 -9.06
C GLU A 86 -16.95 7.36 -9.75
N LYS A 87 -15.76 6.92 -10.14
CA LYS A 87 -15.55 5.62 -10.81
C LYS A 87 -15.27 4.48 -9.83
N MET A 88 -14.98 4.80 -8.58
CA MET A 88 -14.76 3.82 -7.51
C MET A 88 -16.07 3.31 -6.92
N VAL A 89 -17.13 4.13 -6.96
CA VAL A 89 -18.46 3.80 -6.45
C VAL A 89 -19.32 3.21 -7.57
N ILE A 90 -19.59 1.91 -7.51
CA ILE A 90 -20.49 1.24 -8.47
C ILE A 90 -21.90 1.21 -7.87
N ARG A 91 -22.78 2.09 -8.33
CA ARG A 91 -24.19 2.08 -7.90
C ARG A 91 -24.97 0.98 -8.64
N ARG A 92 -25.89 0.30 -7.94
CA ARG A 92 -26.63 -0.85 -8.48
C ARG A 92 -27.56 -0.49 -9.65
N ASP A 93 -28.14 0.71 -9.63
CA ASP A 93 -29.04 1.25 -10.66
C ASP A 93 -28.38 1.35 -12.05
N ASN A 94 -27.06 1.56 -12.10
CA ASN A 94 -26.30 1.68 -13.35
C ASN A 94 -25.02 0.84 -13.33
N ALA A 95 -25.04 -0.31 -12.65
CA ALA A 95 -23.87 -1.18 -12.53
C ALA A 95 -23.58 -1.89 -13.86
N PRO A 96 -22.35 -1.82 -14.40
CA PRO A 96 -21.95 -2.66 -15.52
C PRO A 96 -22.11 -4.15 -15.19
N ALA A 97 -22.48 -4.98 -16.16
CA ALA A 97 -22.75 -6.42 -15.96
C ALA A 97 -21.63 -7.16 -15.20
N LYS A 98 -20.37 -6.81 -15.45
CA LYS A 98 -19.18 -7.38 -14.77
C LYS A 98 -19.15 -7.15 -13.24
N PHE A 99 -19.91 -6.17 -12.74
CA PHE A 99 -20.02 -5.86 -11.31
C PHE A 99 -21.33 -6.39 -10.67
N GLN A 100 -22.27 -6.91 -11.46
CA GLN A 100 -23.51 -7.49 -10.96
C GLN A 100 -23.25 -8.92 -10.44
N ARG A 101 -22.50 -9.01 -9.34
CA ARG A 101 -22.03 -10.26 -8.74
C ARG A 101 -22.34 -10.29 -7.26
N ASN A 102 -22.80 -11.43 -6.76
CA ASN A 102 -23.07 -11.62 -5.33
C ASN A 102 -21.82 -11.34 -4.49
N GLU A 103 -20.62 -11.67 -4.98
CA GLU A 103 -19.36 -11.44 -4.27
C GLU A 103 -19.06 -9.95 -4.02
N TYR A 104 -19.70 -9.02 -4.74
CA TYR A 104 -19.54 -7.58 -4.56
C TYR A 104 -20.60 -6.95 -3.67
N GLU A 105 -21.54 -7.75 -3.17
CA GLU A 105 -22.55 -7.31 -2.21
C GLU A 105 -22.00 -7.36 -0.79
N ILE A 106 -22.25 -6.29 -0.04
CA ILE A 106 -21.84 -6.12 1.36
C ILE A 106 -23.08 -5.77 2.19
N PRO A 107 -23.33 -6.47 3.32
CA PRO A 107 -24.41 -6.12 4.24
C PRO A 107 -24.32 -4.67 4.72
N GLY A 108 -25.44 -3.95 4.72
CA GLY A 108 -25.52 -2.53 5.09
C GLY A 108 -25.17 -1.54 3.96
N TYR A 109 -24.86 -2.04 2.76
CA TYR A 109 -24.61 -1.23 1.55
C TYR A 109 -25.46 -1.75 0.39
N GLU A 110 -26.80 -1.71 0.53
CA GLU A 110 -27.71 -2.33 -0.45
C GLU A 110 -27.74 -1.62 -1.81
N HIS A 111 -27.32 -0.36 -1.90
CA HIS A 111 -27.40 0.44 -3.13
C HIS A 111 -26.13 0.46 -3.97
N THR A 112 -25.06 -0.20 -3.51
CA THR A 112 -23.75 -0.19 -4.16
C THR A 112 -23.15 -1.60 -4.27
N TYR A 113 -22.32 -1.80 -5.29
CA TYR A 113 -21.42 -2.95 -5.43
C TYR A 113 -20.00 -2.53 -5.09
N HIS A 114 -19.32 -3.34 -4.29
CA HIS A 114 -17.96 -3.12 -3.84
C HIS A 114 -17.07 -4.25 -4.34
N CYS A 115 -16.18 -3.97 -5.29
CA CYS A 115 -15.24 -4.97 -5.80
C CYS A 115 -14.30 -5.47 -4.70
N LEU A 116 -13.66 -6.64 -4.90
CA LEU A 116 -12.86 -7.28 -3.84
C LEU A 116 -11.75 -6.38 -3.29
N ILE A 117 -11.15 -5.51 -4.11
CA ILE A 117 -10.15 -4.56 -3.61
C ILE A 117 -10.76 -3.49 -2.70
N SER A 118 -11.96 -2.96 -3.03
CA SER A 118 -12.67 -1.98 -2.21
C SER A 118 -13.06 -2.57 -0.87
N GLN A 119 -13.43 -3.86 -0.83
CA GLN A 119 -13.72 -4.57 0.42
C GLN A 119 -12.51 -4.65 1.37
N VAL A 120 -11.28 -4.49 0.85
CA VAL A 120 -10.04 -4.48 1.64
C VAL A 120 -9.55 -3.06 1.93
N PHE A 121 -9.37 -2.25 0.89
CA PHE A 121 -8.72 -0.94 0.97
C PHE A 121 -9.69 0.23 1.10
N GLY A 122 -10.99 -0.04 1.02
CA GLY A 122 -12.05 0.95 1.01
C GLY A 122 -12.26 1.63 -0.35
N ASP A 123 -13.38 2.33 -0.42
CA ASP A 123 -13.74 3.28 -1.46
C ASP A 123 -14.43 4.51 -0.81
N PRO A 124 -14.91 5.51 -1.56
CA PRO A 124 -15.50 6.71 -0.95
C PRO A 124 -16.71 6.46 -0.03
N ILE A 125 -17.36 5.30 -0.12
CA ILE A 125 -18.53 4.94 0.69
C ILE A 125 -18.19 3.83 1.69
N LEU A 126 -17.47 2.79 1.26
CA LEU A 126 -17.09 1.68 2.11
C LEU A 126 -15.77 1.99 2.84
N PRO A 127 -15.75 2.01 4.19
CA PRO A 127 -14.54 2.25 4.96
C PRO A 127 -13.51 1.14 4.73
N SER A 128 -12.24 1.52 4.73
CA SER A 128 -11.12 0.60 4.65
C SER A 128 -11.04 -0.28 5.90
N ARG A 129 -10.94 -1.60 5.71
CA ARG A 129 -10.64 -2.55 6.79
C ARG A 129 -9.16 -2.64 7.14
N VAL A 130 -8.28 -2.03 6.34
CA VAL A 130 -6.84 -2.01 6.56
C VAL A 130 -6.31 -0.62 6.92
N ILE A 131 -5.43 -0.58 7.91
CA ILE A 131 -4.64 0.60 8.30
C ILE A 131 -3.17 0.22 8.20
N PHE A 132 -2.39 1.08 7.56
CA PHE A 132 -0.95 0.95 7.42
C PHE A 132 -0.31 2.09 8.20
N ASP A 133 0.51 1.74 9.18
CA ASP A 133 1.32 2.72 9.88
C ASP A 133 2.49 3.14 8.99
N ASP A 134 3.07 4.30 9.29
CA ASP A 134 4.30 4.73 8.66
C ASP A 134 5.42 3.73 9.00
N LEU A 135 6.26 3.39 8.01
CA LEU A 135 7.47 2.61 8.32
C LEU A 135 8.56 3.57 8.73
N ILE A 136 9.07 3.40 9.94
CA ILE A 136 10.09 4.25 10.53
C ILE A 136 11.43 3.53 10.46
N CYS A 137 12.48 4.24 10.06
CA CYS A 137 13.84 3.73 10.07
C CYS A 137 14.27 3.41 11.51
N THR A 138 14.77 2.20 11.73
CA THR A 138 15.22 1.75 13.06
C THR A 138 16.62 2.25 13.42
N GLU A 139 17.39 2.72 12.43
CA GLU A 139 18.70 3.32 12.66
C GLU A 139 18.56 4.72 13.25
N ASP A 140 19.48 5.05 14.16
CA ASP A 140 19.56 6.37 14.77
C ASP A 140 19.79 7.45 13.67
N PRO A 141 18.95 8.51 13.62
CA PRO A 141 19.13 9.61 12.67
C PRO A 141 20.53 10.24 12.69
N GLU A 142 21.20 10.28 13.84
CA GLU A 142 22.55 10.86 13.97
C GLU A 142 23.61 10.05 13.21
N ASN A 143 23.36 8.76 13.00
CA ASN A 143 24.25 7.86 12.26
C ASN A 143 24.01 7.90 10.73
N LEU A 144 23.00 8.64 10.27
CA LEU A 144 22.60 8.68 8.86
C LEU A 144 23.05 9.97 8.18
N PRO A 145 24.07 9.93 7.31
CA PRO A 145 24.47 11.13 6.58
C PRO A 145 23.38 11.55 5.58
N GLU A 146 23.24 12.86 5.39
CA GLU A 146 22.45 13.43 4.30
C GLU A 146 23.19 13.25 2.98
N ILE A 147 22.55 12.57 2.02
CA ILE A 147 23.15 12.32 0.70
C ILE A 147 22.33 13.00 -0.38
N ILE A 148 22.93 14.01 -1.00
CA ILE A 148 22.37 14.72 -2.15
C ILE A 148 22.97 14.15 -3.43
N ARG A 149 22.10 13.68 -4.34
CA ARG A 149 22.45 13.14 -5.65
C ARG A 149 22.01 14.09 -6.75
N PRO A 150 22.93 14.63 -7.58
CA PRO A 150 22.57 15.38 -8.76
C PRO A 150 22.01 14.44 -9.85
N GLY A 151 20.94 14.89 -10.50
CA GLY A 151 20.37 14.29 -11.70
C GLY A 151 20.34 15.31 -12.83
N LEU A 152 20.67 14.88 -14.04
CA LEU A 152 20.70 15.74 -15.23
C LEU A 152 19.83 15.15 -16.33
N THR A 153 18.98 15.98 -16.92
CA THR A 153 18.28 15.60 -18.15
C THR A 153 19.22 15.76 -19.34
N ILE A 154 19.40 14.71 -20.14
CA ILE A 154 20.25 14.72 -21.33
C ILE A 154 19.39 14.76 -22.59
N ASN A 155 19.65 15.72 -23.48
CA ASN A 155 19.07 15.74 -24.81
C ASN A 155 19.75 14.67 -25.68
N ARG A 156 19.05 13.58 -25.99
CA ARG A 156 19.62 12.46 -26.75
C ARG A 156 20.09 12.83 -28.16
N ARG A 157 19.45 13.81 -28.82
CA ARG A 157 19.82 14.25 -30.17
C ARG A 157 21.08 15.11 -30.17
N ARG A 158 21.17 16.05 -29.23
CA ARG A 158 22.34 16.96 -29.11
C ARG A 158 23.49 16.36 -28.32
N ARG A 159 23.24 15.29 -27.55
CA ARG A 159 24.15 14.67 -26.58
C ARG A 159 24.70 15.67 -25.55
N THR A 160 23.90 16.68 -25.21
CA THR A 160 24.22 17.69 -24.20
C THR A 160 23.23 17.63 -23.05
N GLY A 161 23.64 18.14 -21.89
CA GLY A 161 22.70 18.45 -20.81
C GLY A 161 21.65 19.45 -21.30
N GLU A 162 20.42 19.28 -20.84
CA GLU A 162 19.36 20.26 -21.03
C GLU A 162 19.54 21.39 -20.02
N GLU A 163 19.42 22.63 -20.50
CA GLU A 163 19.46 23.82 -19.67
C GLU A 163 18.34 23.79 -18.64
N LYS A 164 18.64 24.25 -17.42
CA LYS A 164 17.68 24.36 -16.31
C LYS A 164 16.97 23.04 -15.95
N LYS A 165 17.56 21.89 -16.29
CA LYS A 165 17.07 20.55 -15.91
C LYS A 165 18.10 19.72 -15.14
N LEU A 166 18.99 20.41 -14.42
CA LEU A 166 19.71 19.86 -13.29
C LEU A 166 18.74 19.84 -12.10
N TYR A 167 18.69 18.73 -11.39
CA TYR A 167 17.90 18.59 -10.16
C TYR A 167 18.69 17.80 -9.11
N PHE A 168 18.35 18.01 -7.85
CA PHE A 168 18.99 17.35 -6.72
C PHE A 168 17.97 16.48 -5.98
N LEU A 169 18.34 15.22 -5.75
CA LEU A 169 17.57 14.26 -4.98
C LEU A 169 18.25 14.03 -3.65
N GLU A 170 17.53 14.19 -2.55
CA GLU A 170 17.98 13.64 -1.28
C GLU A 170 17.66 12.16 -1.22
N THR A 171 18.59 11.39 -0.67
CA THR A 171 18.52 9.94 -0.63
C THR A 171 19.09 9.40 0.66
N SER A 172 18.65 8.21 1.06
CA SER A 172 19.32 7.48 2.13
C SER A 172 20.73 7.02 1.70
N PRO A 173 21.59 6.68 2.68
CA PRO A 173 22.78 5.89 2.44
C PRO A 173 22.51 4.68 1.55
N ALA A 174 23.40 4.46 0.57
CA ALA A 174 23.39 3.25 -0.23
C ALA A 174 24.08 2.12 0.54
N ASN A 175 23.67 0.88 0.29
CA ASN A 175 24.27 -0.34 0.87
C ASN A 175 24.29 -0.37 2.40
N ALA A 176 23.38 0.37 3.05
CA ALA A 176 23.27 0.41 4.51
C ALA A 176 22.21 -0.57 5.05
N GLU A 177 21.53 -1.33 4.17
CA GLU A 177 20.49 -2.30 4.53
C GLU A 177 19.48 -1.77 5.55
N LEU A 178 19.10 -0.50 5.39
CA LEU A 178 18.27 0.22 6.36
C LEU A 178 16.94 -0.49 6.54
N LYS A 179 16.57 -0.70 7.80
CA LYS A 179 15.32 -1.38 8.18
C LYS A 179 14.27 -0.33 8.49
N PHE A 180 13.18 -0.38 7.75
CA PHE A 180 12.00 0.43 7.96
C PHE A 180 10.89 -0.46 8.51
N GLN A 181 10.44 -0.20 9.73
CA GLN A 181 9.48 -1.04 10.44
C GLN A 181 8.20 -0.28 10.76
N GLY A 182 7.07 -0.97 10.66
CA GLY A 182 5.76 -0.49 11.09
C GLY A 182 4.76 -1.63 11.08
N GLN A 183 3.49 -1.31 11.30
CA GLN A 183 2.44 -2.32 11.49
C GLN A 183 1.31 -2.18 10.46
N ILE A 184 0.67 -3.30 10.17
CA ILE A 184 -0.57 -3.37 9.42
C ILE A 184 -1.67 -3.87 10.35
N HIS A 185 -2.75 -3.10 10.45
CA HIS A 185 -3.94 -3.48 11.21
C HIS A 185 -5.01 -3.94 10.22
N ILE A 186 -5.49 -5.19 10.35
CA ILE A 186 -6.46 -5.79 9.43
C ILE A 186 -7.73 -6.15 10.21
N GLN A 187 -8.80 -5.39 10.00
CA GLN A 187 -10.10 -5.69 10.58
C GLN A 187 -10.72 -6.94 9.93
N PRO A 188 -11.58 -7.68 10.67
CA PRO A 188 -12.32 -8.82 10.12
C PRO A 188 -13.17 -8.45 8.90
N THR A 189 -13.45 -9.44 8.05
CA THR A 189 -14.35 -9.27 6.91
C THR A 189 -15.78 -8.90 7.34
N LEU A 190 -16.45 -8.07 6.53
CA LEU A 190 -17.89 -7.76 6.69
C LEU A 190 -18.80 -8.87 6.14
N THR A 191 -18.23 -9.88 5.47
CA THR A 191 -18.94 -11.04 4.92
C THR A 191 -18.35 -12.34 5.49
N PRO A 192 -18.69 -12.72 6.75
CA PRO A 192 -18.08 -13.86 7.43
C PRO A 192 -18.42 -15.21 6.77
N GLU A 193 -19.54 -15.29 6.03
CA GLU A 193 -19.91 -16.43 5.19
C GLU A 193 -18.98 -16.68 3.99
N ARG A 194 -17.98 -15.82 3.75
CA ARG A 194 -16.98 -15.98 2.68
C ARG A 194 -15.57 -16.09 3.26
N PRO A 195 -14.66 -16.83 2.61
CA PRO A 195 -13.26 -16.89 3.04
C PRO A 195 -12.63 -15.49 3.09
N ASP A 196 -11.97 -15.14 4.19
CA ASP A 196 -11.28 -13.87 4.32
C ASP A 196 -9.95 -13.90 3.53
N TYR A 197 -9.92 -13.19 2.41
CA TYR A 197 -8.81 -13.18 1.48
C TYR A 197 -7.83 -12.01 1.67
N ALA A 198 -8.08 -11.04 2.57
CA ALA A 198 -7.24 -9.84 2.63
C ALA A 198 -5.79 -10.13 3.03
N LYS A 199 -5.58 -10.97 4.04
CA LYS A 199 -4.22 -11.32 4.50
C LYS A 199 -3.40 -11.92 3.36
N VAL A 200 -4.00 -12.82 2.59
CA VAL A 200 -3.37 -13.46 1.41
C VAL A 200 -3.07 -12.43 0.33
N LEU A 201 -4.02 -11.55 -0.02
CA LEU A 201 -3.80 -10.51 -1.02
C LEU A 201 -2.71 -9.52 -0.59
N ILE A 202 -2.76 -9.04 0.65
CA ILE A 202 -1.78 -8.07 1.19
C ILE A 202 -0.38 -8.69 1.21
N PHE A 203 -0.26 -9.94 1.65
CA PHE A 203 1.02 -10.65 1.64
C PHE A 203 1.57 -10.80 0.21
N ALA A 204 0.73 -11.25 -0.73
CA ALA A 204 1.12 -11.40 -2.13
C ALA A 204 1.48 -10.05 -2.76
N GLY A 205 0.71 -9.00 -2.47
CA GLY A 205 0.95 -7.63 -2.92
C GLY A 205 2.28 -7.08 -2.39
N LEU A 206 2.58 -7.27 -1.10
CA LEU A 206 3.86 -6.89 -0.50
C LEU A 206 5.02 -7.64 -1.18
N LYS A 207 4.90 -8.95 -1.39
CA LYS A 207 5.93 -9.75 -2.09
C LYS A 207 6.18 -9.32 -3.53
N GLN A 208 5.24 -8.65 -4.20
CA GLN A 208 5.44 -8.08 -5.54
C GLN A 208 6.12 -6.70 -5.53
N ILE A 209 6.21 -6.04 -4.38
CA ILE A 209 6.87 -4.74 -4.25
C ILE A 209 8.37 -4.99 -4.00
N TYR A 210 9.17 -4.79 -5.05
CA TYR A 210 10.63 -4.87 -5.01
C TYR A 210 11.32 -3.51 -4.86
N ALA A 211 10.56 -2.40 -4.96
CA ALA A 211 11.11 -1.07 -4.78
C ALA A 211 10.07 -0.06 -4.30
N LEU A 212 10.46 0.85 -3.40
CA LEU A 212 9.66 1.95 -2.88
C LEU A 212 10.26 3.31 -3.24
N GLY A 213 9.46 4.38 -3.14
CA GLY A 213 9.91 5.73 -3.46
C GLY A 213 9.99 6.07 -4.96
N GLY A 214 10.74 7.11 -5.27
CA GLY A 214 10.97 7.66 -6.61
C GLY A 214 12.17 7.04 -7.33
N SER A 215 12.31 7.32 -8.64
CA SER A 215 13.47 6.94 -9.46
C SER A 215 13.84 5.45 -9.45
N LYS A 216 12.85 4.57 -9.27
CA LYS A 216 13.04 3.11 -9.27
C LYS A 216 13.74 2.55 -10.50
N SER A 217 13.39 3.06 -11.68
CA SER A 217 14.01 2.66 -12.96
C SER A 217 15.47 3.09 -13.08
N ALA A 218 15.93 4.03 -12.23
CA ALA A 218 17.32 4.44 -12.13
C ALA A 218 18.08 3.68 -11.02
N GLY A 219 17.47 2.66 -10.43
CA GLY A 219 18.11 1.80 -9.43
C GLY A 219 17.95 2.24 -7.97
N LEU A 220 17.05 3.19 -7.66
CA LEU A 220 16.81 3.63 -6.29
C LEU A 220 15.64 2.89 -5.63
N GLY A 221 15.74 2.74 -4.30
CA GLY A 221 14.67 2.26 -3.43
C GLY A 221 14.34 0.76 -3.53
N TRP A 222 15.20 -0.03 -4.16
CA TRP A 222 15.11 -1.50 -4.15
C TRP A 222 15.14 -2.03 -2.72
N LEU A 223 14.34 -3.05 -2.46
CA LEU A 223 14.17 -3.63 -1.14
C LEU A 223 13.68 -5.07 -1.19
N HIS A 224 13.78 -5.73 -0.05
CA HIS A 224 13.08 -6.97 0.25
C HIS A 224 12.33 -6.89 1.58
N TRP A 225 11.31 -7.75 1.74
CA TRP A 225 10.43 -7.74 2.90
C TRP A 225 10.70 -8.87 3.88
N LYS A 226 10.76 -8.52 5.18
CA LYS A 226 10.63 -9.46 6.30
C LYS A 226 9.19 -9.39 6.84
N LEU A 227 8.43 -10.47 6.64
CA LEU A 227 6.99 -10.55 6.92
C LEU A 227 6.66 -11.72 7.88
N GLY A 228 7.47 -11.92 8.93
CA GLY A 228 7.42 -13.13 9.76
C GLY A 228 6.04 -13.40 10.37
N GLU A 229 5.43 -12.39 11.01
CA GLU A 229 4.12 -12.52 11.66
C GLU A 229 3.01 -12.82 10.65
N LEU A 230 2.93 -12.06 9.55
CA LEU A 230 1.93 -12.28 8.51
C LEU A 230 2.12 -13.64 7.81
N ASN A 231 3.36 -14.09 7.62
CA ASN A 231 3.65 -15.41 7.03
C ASN A 231 3.17 -16.55 7.95
N ASN A 232 3.43 -16.45 9.25
CA ASN A 232 2.99 -17.45 10.23
C ASN A 232 1.47 -17.53 10.29
N GLU A 233 0.79 -16.38 10.21
CA GLU A 233 -0.67 -16.32 10.16
C GLU A 233 -1.22 -17.06 8.94
N LEU A 234 -0.62 -16.88 7.77
CA LEU A 234 -1.07 -17.55 6.54
C LEU A 234 -0.93 -19.08 6.59
N ILE A 235 0.06 -19.61 7.30
CA ILE A 235 0.24 -21.07 7.48
C ILE A 235 -0.97 -21.69 8.19
N ASN A 236 -1.61 -20.93 9.08
CA ASN A 236 -2.77 -21.39 9.84
C ASN A 236 -4.11 -21.20 9.09
N MET A 237 -4.10 -20.56 7.91
CA MET A 237 -5.31 -20.32 7.12
C MET A 237 -5.59 -21.46 6.11
N ASN A 238 -6.87 -21.64 5.77
CA ASN A 238 -7.27 -22.54 4.69
C ASN A 238 -6.99 -21.91 3.31
N LEU A 239 -5.73 -21.90 2.90
CA LEU A 239 -5.28 -21.29 1.64
C LEU A 239 -5.97 -21.91 0.41
N LYS A 240 -6.34 -23.20 0.48
CA LYS A 240 -7.03 -23.89 -0.61
C LYS A 240 -8.43 -23.30 -0.84
N GLU A 241 -9.17 -23.06 0.22
CA GLU A 241 -10.50 -22.45 0.16
C GLU A 241 -10.45 -21.00 -0.32
N ILE A 242 -9.48 -20.22 0.17
CA ILE A 242 -9.27 -18.84 -0.29
C ILE A 242 -8.91 -18.82 -1.78
N TRP A 243 -8.02 -19.72 -2.23
CA TRP A 243 -7.69 -19.85 -3.64
C TRP A 243 -8.90 -20.23 -4.48
N GLN A 244 -9.70 -21.22 -4.04
CA GLN A 244 -10.93 -21.61 -4.74
C GLN A 244 -11.92 -20.45 -4.84
N PHE A 245 -12.02 -19.59 -3.82
CA PHE A 245 -12.81 -18.38 -3.88
C PHE A 245 -12.25 -17.38 -4.92
N LEU A 246 -10.96 -17.07 -4.84
CA LEU A 246 -10.31 -16.12 -5.74
C LEU A 246 -10.26 -16.59 -7.20
N ALA A 247 -10.23 -17.89 -7.45
CA ALA A 247 -10.24 -18.47 -8.80
C ALA A 247 -11.59 -18.29 -9.52
N LYS A 248 -12.68 -17.96 -8.81
CA LYS A 248 -14.00 -17.68 -9.41
C LYS A 248 -14.04 -16.40 -10.25
N GLY A 249 -12.94 -15.64 -10.30
CA GLY A 249 -12.84 -14.45 -11.15
C GLY A 249 -12.86 -14.79 -12.63
N GLU A 250 -12.31 -15.94 -13.02
CA GLU A 250 -12.44 -16.50 -14.37
C GLU A 250 -13.92 -16.80 -14.62
N MET A 251 -14.61 -15.94 -15.38
CA MET A 251 -16.01 -16.18 -15.69
C MET A 251 -16.17 -17.46 -16.52
N LYS A 252 -17.20 -18.24 -16.15
CA LYS A 252 -18.00 -19.01 -17.11
C LYS A 252 -18.81 -18.06 -17.98
#